data_AF-R0F1I0-F1
#
_entry.id   AF-R0F1I0-F1
#
_cell.length_a   1.000
_cell.length_b   1.000
_cell.length_c   1.000
_cell.angle_alpha   90.00
_cell.angle_beta   90.00
_cell.angle_gamma   90.00
#
_symmetry.space_group_name_H-M   'P 1'
#
loop_
_entity.id
_entity.type
_entity.pdbx_description
1 polymer ?
#
loop_
_entity_poly.entity_id
_entity_poly.type
_entity_poly.pdbx_seq_one_letter_code
_entity_poly.pdbx_strand_id
1 'polypeptide(L)' 'MTPSKSHFVALLFIIFLMVNVQSDRIMDESSDCVFKGPCHKRSDCYERCAMKPFVGALCEPLGRQGLTCCCLS' A
#
# COMPACT_ATOMS: atom_id res chain seq x y z
N MET A 1 -32.31 19.39 -24.29
CA MET A 1 -32.32 17.94 -24.06
C MET A 1 -32.02 17.69 -22.59
N THR A 2 -33.03 17.55 -21.74
CA THR A 2 -32.81 17.21 -20.34
C THR A 2 -32.27 15.79 -20.26
N PRO A 3 -31.13 15.54 -19.56
CA PRO A 3 -30.63 14.19 -19.42
C PRO A 3 -31.70 13.36 -18.68
N SER A 4 -32.20 12.31 -19.34
CA SER A 4 -33.11 11.35 -18.71
C SER A 4 -32.41 10.75 -17.49
N LYS A 5 -33.16 10.53 -16.39
CA LYS A 5 -32.66 9.92 -15.14
C LYS A 5 -31.81 8.67 -15.38
N SER A 6 -32.08 7.93 -16.47
CA SER A 6 -31.34 6.74 -16.86
C SER A 6 -29.87 7.00 -17.20
N HIS A 7 -29.55 8.14 -17.82
CA HIS A 7 -28.16 8.48 -18.19
C HIS A 7 -27.32 8.81 -16.96
N PHE A 8 -27.94 9.40 -15.94
CA PHE A 8 -27.26 9.72 -14.68
C PHE A 8 -26.88 8.46 -13.90
N VAL A 9 -27.80 7.49 -13.84
CA VAL A 9 -27.53 6.20 -13.17
C VAL A 9 -26.43 5.42 -13.89
N ALA A 10 -26.43 5.40 -15.22
CA ALA A 10 -25.38 4.73 -16.00
C ALA A 10 -24.00 5.37 -15.76
N LEU A 11 -23.92 6.71 -15.73
CA LEU A 11 -22.68 7.42 -15.43
C LEU A 11 -22.15 7.11 -14.03
N LEU A 12 -23.02 7.06 -13.02
CA LEU A 12 -22.62 6.69 -11.66
C LEU A 12 -22.09 5.25 -11.58
N PHE A 13 -22.70 4.31 -12.31
CA PHE A 13 -22.24 2.93 -12.38
C PHE A 13 -20.84 2.81 -13.01
N ILE A 14 -20.58 3.54 -14.10
CA ILE A 14 -19.28 3.56 -14.76
C ILE A 14 -18.20 4.13 -13.83
N ILE A 15 -18.49 5.22 -13.12
CA ILE A 15 -17.56 5.82 -12.14
C ILE A 15 -17.28 4.82 -11.01
N PHE A 16 -18.31 4.16 -10.48
CA PHE A 16 -18.13 3.17 -9.42
C PHE A 16 -17.24 1.99 -9.84
N LEU A 17 -17.42 1.48 -11.06
CA LEU A 17 -16.57 0.42 -11.60
C LEU A 17 -15.11 0.87 -11.79
N MET A 18 -14.89 2.10 -12.28
CA MET A 18 -13.55 2.65 -12.46
C MET A 18 -12.81 2.88 -11.13
N VAL A 19 -13.51 3.32 -10.08
CA VAL A 19 -12.90 3.56 -8.75
C VAL A 19 -12.53 2.24 -8.08
N ASN A 20 -13.34 1.19 -8.22
CA ASN A 20 -13.01 -0.13 -7.67
C ASN A 20 -11.82 -0.78 -8.40
N VAL A 21 -11.64 -0.53 -9.71
CA VAL A 21 -10.52 -1.12 -10.48
C VAL A 21 -9.15 -0.53 -10.12
N GLN A 22 -9.10 0.68 -9.55
CA GLN A 22 -7.85 1.31 -9.10
C GLN A 22 -7.46 0.95 -7.67
N SER A 23 -8.42 0.53 -6.82
CA SER A 23 -8.14 0.21 -5.42
C SER A 23 -7.39 -1.13 -5.22
N ASP A 24 -7.15 -1.88 -6.29
CA ASP A 24 -6.50 -3.20 -6.25
C ASP A 24 -5.01 -3.16 -6.66
N ARG A 25 -4.44 -1.97 -6.91
CA ARG A 25 -3.05 -1.84 -7.43
C ARG A 25 -2.12 -0.93 -6.63
N ILE A 26 -2.43 -0.71 -5.36
CA ILE A 26 -1.48 -0.12 -4.40
C ILE A 26 -1.21 -1.14 -3.30
N MET A 27 -0.75 -2.33 -3.68
CA MET A 27 -0.08 -3.20 -2.72
C MET A 27 1.01 -3.97 -3.44
N ASP A 28 2.22 -3.78 -2.92
CA ASP A 28 3.44 -4.52 -3.20
C ASP A 28 4.12 -4.29 -4.56
N GLU A 29 4.75 -3.12 -4.68
CA GLU A 29 6.11 -3.03 -5.23
C GLU A 29 7.14 -3.49 -4.18
N SER A 30 6.86 -4.60 -3.46
CA SER A 30 7.81 -5.25 -2.54
C SER A 30 8.86 -5.99 -3.39
N SER A 31 9.75 -5.23 -3.98
CA SER A 31 11.08 -5.70 -4.35
C SER A 31 11.78 -6.20 -3.08
N ASP A 32 12.00 -7.51 -2.99
CA ASP A 32 12.80 -8.25 -2.00
C ASP A 32 12.79 -7.71 -0.55
N CYS A 33 11.59 -7.53 0.01
CA CYS A 33 11.43 -7.13 1.40
C CYS A 33 11.63 -8.30 2.38
N VAL A 34 12.65 -8.21 3.24
CA VAL A 34 12.85 -9.14 4.36
C VAL A 34 12.21 -8.59 5.63
N PHE A 35 11.09 -9.17 6.05
CA PHE A 35 10.37 -8.74 7.25
C PHE A 35 11.08 -9.15 8.55
N LYS A 36 11.37 -8.19 9.44
CA LYS A 36 12.17 -8.37 10.68
C LYS A 36 11.43 -8.07 11.98
N GLY A 37 10.11 -8.17 11.99
CA GLY A 37 9.25 -7.98 13.17
C GLY A 37 8.67 -6.56 13.31
N PRO A 38 7.89 -6.28 14.37
CA PRO A 38 7.04 -5.09 14.43
C PRO A 38 7.83 -3.78 14.57
N CYS A 39 7.24 -2.68 14.08
CA CYS A 39 7.78 -1.33 14.18
C CYS A 39 6.68 -0.30 14.45
N HIS A 40 7.04 0.85 15.03
CA HIS A 40 6.17 2.02 15.07
C HIS A 40 6.66 3.12 14.12
N LYS A 41 7.97 3.16 13.88
CA LYS A 41 8.63 4.13 12.99
C LYS A 41 9.80 3.49 12.25
N ARG A 42 10.20 4.08 11.13
CA ARG A 42 11.30 3.62 10.28
C ARG A 42 12.61 3.38 11.04
N SER A 43 12.92 4.22 12.03
CA SER A 43 14.17 4.10 12.80
C SER A 43 14.23 2.88 13.71
N ASP A 44 13.09 2.28 14.06
CA ASP A 44 13.04 1.02 14.84
C ASP A 44 13.62 -0.16 14.03
N CYS A 45 13.70 -0.01 12.70
CA CYS A 45 14.17 -1.03 11.78
C CYS A 45 15.66 -0.92 11.45
N TYR A 46 16.33 0.19 11.80
CA TYR A 46 17.74 0.41 11.48
C TYR A 46 18.66 -0.63 12.14
N GLU A 47 18.44 -0.94 13.42
CA GLU A 47 19.20 -1.98 14.13
C GLU A 47 18.90 -3.38 13.59
N ARG A 48 17.65 -3.63 13.18
CA ARG A 48 17.17 -4.95 12.73
C ARG A 48 17.63 -5.32 11.32
N CYS A 49 17.74 -4.33 10.44
CA CYS A 49 18.23 -4.54 9.07
C CYS A 49 19.76 -4.58 8.99
N ALA A 50 20.48 -4.22 10.07
CA ALA A 50 21.95 -4.17 10.09
C ALA A 50 22.58 -3.42 8.89
N MET A 51 21.84 -2.49 8.29
CA MET A 51 22.21 -1.84 7.04
C MET A 51 22.97 -0.54 7.28
N LYS A 52 24.23 -0.52 6.83
CA LYS A 52 24.97 0.70 6.54
C LYS A 52 25.01 0.91 5.01
N PRO A 53 24.56 2.03 4.45
CA PRO A 53 23.83 3.14 5.06
C PRO A 53 22.31 2.99 4.84
N PHE A 54 21.51 3.15 5.91
CA PHE A 54 20.11 3.66 6.08
C PHE A 54 19.03 3.62 4.98
N VAL A 55 19.30 3.20 3.74
CA VAL A 55 18.40 3.35 2.59
C VAL A 55 17.38 2.21 2.54
N GLY A 56 17.75 1.02 3.02
CA GLY A 56 16.93 -0.19 2.85
C GLY A 56 15.93 -0.53 3.97
N ALA A 57 15.83 0.24 5.05
CA ALA A 57 14.89 -0.08 6.14
C ALA A 57 13.59 0.72 6.01
N LEU A 58 12.44 0.05 5.93
CA LEU A 58 11.09 0.63 5.91
C LEU A 58 10.23 0.06 7.04
N CYS A 59 9.18 0.77 7.41
CA CYS A 59 8.18 0.32 8.38
C CYS A 59 6.82 0.29 7.68
N GLU A 60 6.37 -0.89 7.29
CA GLU A 60 5.25 -1.07 6.37
C GLU A 60 4.17 -1.98 6.98
N PRO A 61 2.90 -1.78 6.60
CA PRO A 61 1.81 -2.62 7.08
C PRO A 61 1.92 -4.05 6.52
N LEU A 62 1.97 -5.04 7.41
CA LEU A 62 1.96 -6.46 7.05
C LEU A 62 0.62 -7.11 7.44
N GLY A 63 -0.38 -6.95 6.58
CA GLY A 63 -1.71 -7.53 6.76
C GLY A 63 -2.31 -7.24 8.14
N ARG A 64 -2.76 -8.28 8.85
CA ARG A 64 -3.33 -8.16 10.21
C ARG A 64 -2.30 -8.02 11.34
N GLN A 65 -1.00 -8.15 11.04
CA GLN A 65 0.07 -8.12 12.04
C GLN A 65 0.44 -6.68 12.44
N GLY A 66 -0.07 -5.68 11.73
CA GLY A 66 0.25 -4.28 11.93
C GLY A 66 1.53 -3.87 11.20
N LEU A 67 2.17 -2.82 11.67
CA LEU A 67 3.39 -2.30 11.08
C LEU A 67 4.60 -3.21 11.39
N THR A 68 5.33 -3.60 10.35
CA THR A 68 6.48 -4.51 10.42
C THR A 68 7.66 -3.91 9.66
N CYS A 69 8.87 -4.11 10.19
CA CYS A 69 10.10 -3.71 9.55
C CYS A 69 10.32 -4.50 8.26
N CYS A 70 10.47 -3.77 7.16
CA CYS A 70 10.87 -4.27 5.86
C CYS A 70 12.32 -3.91 5.61
N CYS A 71 13.18 -4.90 5.36
CA CYS A 71 14.57 -4.69 4.97
C CYS A 71 14.74 -5.01 3.49
N LEU A 72 14.95 -3.99 2.66
CA LEU A 72 15.20 -4.08 1.23
C LEU A 72 16.60 -4.66 0.99
N SER A 73 16.67 -5.88 0.45
CA SER A 73 17.94 -6.58 0.15
C SER A 73 18.66 -6.02 -1.07
#